data_AF-A0A1Y3ND48-F1
#
_entry.id   AF-A0A1Y3ND48-F1
#
_cell.length_a   1.000
_cell.length_b   1.000
_cell.length_c   1.000
_cell.angle_alpha   90.00
_cell.angle_beta   90.00
_cell.angle_gamma   90.00
#
_symmetry.space_group_name_H-M   'P 1'
#
loop_
_entity.id
_entity.type
_entity.pdbx_description
1 polymer ?
#
loop_
_entity_poly.entity_id
_entity_poly.type
_entity_poly.pdbx_seq_one_letter_code
_entity_poly.pdbx_strand_id
1 'polypeptide(L)'
;MRIFSGKSIFLKFWKFAKANPIYEQTNLLGGKEGISGVTIGGSSIGINNFIPDINKKYAIEVLKYMLSKDVQKQLILQHSNLSSLIDLYEDEDVCKVVDCELVKNIQMDPSPKILYYYDYYIQFKTYMTNYLNKNESEAESVETISVKIDDIIKLYHISIDTDDSIIGLVVFIIIMILIVVMTSSLVFLFIPKFEPYFEFFSKDFWIMIVGGCISGLDYFGYFFVISLLNILFSVSNFFFIYGARILWILKKKEEKDQERRLESVLMKFKLSSLEEENNNQEEMTTQDYKTNTIFSNSNSILSKIINYHYYTGEQKSETFTIDVSSTKPNNTIIKNNSNRKNNTFNPSIKNYYNNFLPNTETNSSATTNTNTTTTTNNTNNNTIKNNPNNNPNNNTNNNTNNNTIKNNPMSNNPTTNHVINNNPTTNNVIN
;
A
#
# COMPACT_ATOMS: atom_id res chain seq x y z
N MET A 1 1.01 1.31 32.99
CA MET A 1 0.98 0.06 32.19
C MET A 1 0.97 -1.13 33.14
N ARG A 2 0.09 -2.13 32.95
CA ARG A 2 -0.18 -3.20 33.93
C ARG A 2 1.03 -4.10 34.23
N ILE A 3 1.94 -4.27 33.27
CA ILE A 3 3.19 -5.07 33.42
C ILE A 3 4.14 -4.54 34.50
N PHE A 4 4.10 -3.24 34.82
CA PHE A 4 4.95 -2.66 35.87
C PHE A 4 4.26 -2.65 37.23
N SER A 5 2.93 -2.65 37.28
CA SER A 5 2.19 -2.45 38.53
C SER A 5 2.11 -3.69 39.41
N GLY A 6 2.29 -4.89 38.84
CA GLY A 6 2.15 -6.12 39.60
C GLY A 6 0.71 -6.42 40.06
N LYS A 7 -0.29 -5.86 39.36
CA LYS A 7 -1.72 -5.95 39.76
C LYS A 7 -2.57 -6.88 38.90
N SER A 8 -2.01 -7.38 37.80
CA SER A 8 -2.67 -8.36 36.93
C SER A 8 -2.31 -9.77 37.37
N ILE A 9 -3.24 -10.72 37.22
CA ILE A 9 -3.00 -12.14 37.48
C ILE A 9 -2.29 -12.78 36.28
N PHE A 10 -2.79 -12.51 35.06
CA PHE A 10 -2.21 -12.98 33.81
C PHE A 10 -1.97 -11.82 32.85
N LEU A 11 -0.85 -11.87 32.13
CA LEU A 11 -0.47 -10.89 31.12
C LEU A 11 0.13 -11.61 29.92
N LYS A 12 -0.30 -11.22 28.71
CA LYS A 12 0.36 -11.57 27.46
C LYS A 12 1.10 -10.33 26.96
N PHE A 13 2.43 -10.40 26.90
CA PHE A 13 3.26 -9.29 26.46
C PHE A 13 4.52 -9.79 25.77
N TRP A 14 5.16 -8.92 24.99
CA TRP A 14 6.53 -9.17 24.51
C TRP A 14 7.50 -9.23 25.68
N LYS A 15 8.58 -10.00 25.56
CA LYS A 15 9.61 -10.03 26.60
C LYS A 15 10.14 -8.61 26.83
N PHE A 16 10.12 -8.17 28.09
CA PHE A 16 10.53 -6.83 28.46
C PHE A 16 11.46 -6.92 29.67
N ALA A 17 12.68 -6.37 29.54
CA ALA A 17 13.72 -6.50 30.56
C ALA A 17 13.35 -5.87 31.92
N LYS A 18 12.43 -4.89 31.93
CA LYS A 18 12.01 -4.16 33.14
C LYS A 18 10.62 -4.57 33.64
N ALA A 19 10.19 -5.81 33.38
CA ALA A 19 8.93 -6.31 33.94
C ALA A 19 8.99 -6.33 35.48
N ASN A 20 7.83 -6.20 36.14
CA ASN A 20 7.79 -6.31 37.60
C ASN A 20 8.22 -7.72 38.03
N PRO A 21 9.17 -7.87 38.98
CA PRO A 21 9.75 -9.16 39.34
C PRO A 21 8.75 -10.14 39.99
N ILE A 22 7.55 -9.69 40.38
CA ILE A 22 6.52 -10.62 40.86
C ILE A 22 5.95 -11.51 39.75
N TYR A 23 6.18 -11.15 38.48
CA TYR A 23 5.69 -11.90 37.33
C TYR A 23 6.67 -13.00 36.95
N GLU A 24 6.16 -14.23 36.94
CA GLU A 24 6.84 -15.37 36.35
C GLU A 24 6.55 -15.45 34.85
N GLN A 25 7.57 -15.80 34.06
CA GLN A 25 7.45 -15.97 32.62
C GLN A 25 7.19 -17.45 32.33
N THR A 26 6.28 -17.73 31.40
CA THR A 26 5.98 -19.10 30.97
C THR A 26 5.77 -19.12 29.47
N ASN A 27 5.87 -20.32 28.88
CA ASN A 27 5.61 -20.51 27.46
C ASN A 27 4.16 -20.15 27.15
N LEU A 28 3.94 -19.46 26.03
CA LEU A 28 2.59 -19.12 25.62
C LEU A 28 1.88 -20.40 25.19
N LEU A 29 0.79 -20.72 25.90
CA LEU A 29 0.01 -21.93 25.66
C LEU A 29 -0.54 -21.96 24.23
N GLY A 30 -0.35 -23.08 23.54
CA GLY A 30 -0.98 -23.38 22.26
C GLY A 30 -2.29 -24.16 22.42
N GLY A 31 -2.94 -24.48 21.29
CA GLY A 31 -4.20 -25.24 21.28
C GLY A 31 -4.04 -26.74 21.55
N LYS A 32 -2.81 -27.26 21.66
CA LYS A 32 -2.50 -28.65 21.97
C LYS A 32 -1.35 -28.72 22.98
N GLU A 33 -1.34 -29.77 23.79
CA GLU A 33 -0.26 -30.02 24.74
C GLU A 33 1.10 -30.12 24.02
N GLY A 34 2.12 -29.52 24.62
CA GLY A 34 3.46 -29.45 24.03
C GLY A 34 3.60 -28.49 22.84
N ILE A 35 2.55 -27.78 22.43
CA ILE A 35 2.62 -26.75 21.38
C ILE A 35 2.59 -25.36 22.01
N SER A 36 3.54 -24.51 21.62
CA SER A 36 3.57 -23.10 22.06
C SER A 36 3.05 -22.16 20.97
N GLY A 37 2.25 -21.17 21.33
CA GLY A 37 1.73 -20.16 20.40
C GLY A 37 2.63 -18.93 20.22
N VAL A 38 3.95 -19.07 20.41
CA VAL A 38 4.88 -17.95 20.46
C VAL A 38 5.28 -17.51 19.04
N THR A 39 5.20 -16.21 18.77
CA THR A 39 5.76 -15.59 17.57
C THR A 39 7.06 -14.88 17.92
N ILE A 40 8.03 -14.94 17.02
CA ILE A 40 9.31 -14.22 17.18
C ILE A 40 9.21 -12.87 16.50
N GLY A 41 9.53 -11.83 17.28
CA GLY A 41 9.86 -10.51 16.77
C GLY A 41 11.37 -10.28 16.85
N GLY A 42 11.87 -9.35 16.05
CA GLY A 42 13.28 -9.01 16.07
C GLY A 42 13.63 -7.90 15.09
N SER A 43 14.89 -7.49 15.13
CA SER A 43 15.46 -6.58 14.13
C SER A 43 16.29 -7.40 13.15
N SER A 44 16.02 -7.22 11.86
CA SER A 44 16.83 -7.78 10.78
C SER A 44 17.85 -6.73 10.32
N ILE A 45 19.08 -7.16 10.08
CA ILE A 45 20.12 -6.30 9.49
C ILE A 45 20.31 -6.72 8.04
N GLY A 46 20.07 -5.80 7.11
CA GLY A 46 20.27 -6.00 5.67
C GLY A 46 21.47 -5.22 5.14
N ILE A 47 22.15 -5.78 4.14
CA ILE A 47 23.21 -5.07 3.40
C ILE A 47 22.60 -4.51 2.13
N ASN A 48 22.78 -3.20 1.89
CA ASN A 48 22.27 -2.55 0.69
C ASN A 48 22.96 -3.12 -0.57
N ASN A 49 22.17 -3.62 -1.53
CA ASN A 49 22.71 -4.22 -2.75
C ASN A 49 23.31 -3.18 -3.74
N PHE A 50 23.02 -1.90 -3.56
CA PHE A 50 23.46 -0.81 -4.45
C PHE A 50 24.81 -0.17 -4.07
N ILE A 51 25.48 -0.65 -3.02
CA ILE A 51 26.83 -0.17 -2.66
C ILE A 51 27.91 -0.93 -3.46
N PRO A 52 29.12 -0.37 -3.64
CA PRO A 52 30.22 -1.08 -4.30
C PRO A 52 30.54 -2.42 -3.62
N ASP A 53 30.95 -3.44 -4.39
CA ASP A 53 31.18 -4.80 -3.87
C ASP A 53 32.24 -4.86 -2.76
N ILE A 54 33.24 -4.00 -2.83
CA ILE A 54 34.24 -3.88 -1.77
C ILE A 54 33.61 -3.44 -0.43
N ASN A 55 32.62 -2.54 -0.47
CA ASN A 55 31.87 -2.12 0.71
C ASN A 55 30.94 -3.24 1.20
N LYS A 56 30.33 -4.02 0.29
CA LYS A 56 29.55 -5.21 0.67
C LYS A 56 30.43 -6.19 1.45
N LYS A 57 31.66 -6.46 0.97
CA LYS A 57 32.62 -7.34 1.64
C LYS A 57 32.94 -6.86 3.05
N TYR A 58 33.22 -5.56 3.23
CA TYR A 58 33.46 -5.02 4.58
C TYR A 58 32.21 -5.04 5.47
N ALA A 59 31.04 -4.75 4.92
CA ALA A 59 29.77 -4.84 5.65
C ALA A 59 29.50 -6.27 6.13
N ILE A 60 29.82 -7.29 5.31
CA ILE A 60 29.72 -8.70 5.69
C ILE A 60 30.64 -9.01 6.88
N GLU A 61 31.89 -8.55 6.87
CA GLU A 61 32.83 -8.79 7.99
C GLU A 61 32.37 -8.11 9.29
N VAL A 62 31.85 -6.88 9.20
CA VAL A 62 31.25 -6.20 10.36
C VAL A 62 30.04 -6.98 10.88
N LEU A 63 29.17 -7.45 9.98
CA LEU A 63 27.99 -8.21 10.36
C LEU A 63 28.36 -9.56 11.01
N LYS A 64 29.37 -10.27 10.48
CA LYS A 64 29.91 -11.49 11.10
C LYS A 64 30.38 -11.23 12.52
N TYR A 65 31.09 -10.13 12.74
CA TYR A 65 31.54 -9.75 14.08
C TYR A 65 30.35 -9.44 15.00
N MET A 66 29.38 -8.62 14.55
CA MET A 66 28.18 -8.28 15.33
C MET A 66 27.32 -9.51 15.67
N LEU A 67 27.27 -10.49 14.78
CA LEU A 67 26.54 -11.76 14.94
C LEU A 67 27.40 -12.86 15.59
N SER A 68 28.62 -12.56 16.02
CA SER A 68 29.48 -13.54 16.67
C SER A 68 28.90 -13.95 18.03
N LYS A 69 29.21 -15.20 18.45
CA LYS A 69 28.75 -15.75 19.73
C LYS A 69 29.13 -14.84 20.91
N ASP A 70 30.35 -14.31 20.91
CA ASP A 70 30.84 -13.46 22.00
C ASP A 70 30.10 -12.13 22.11
N VAL A 71 29.88 -11.44 20.98
CA VAL A 71 29.14 -10.16 20.96
C VAL A 71 27.69 -10.39 21.37
N GLN A 72 27.05 -11.43 20.84
CA GLN A 72 25.67 -11.77 21.17
C GLN A 72 25.52 -12.19 22.64
N LYS A 73 26.46 -12.97 23.19
CA LYS A 73 26.54 -13.28 24.63
C LYS A 73 26.62 -12.01 25.47
N GLN A 74 27.51 -11.09 25.10
CA GLN A 74 27.66 -9.82 25.82
C GLN A 74 26.37 -8.99 25.81
N LEU A 75 25.67 -8.93 24.68
CA LEU A 75 24.38 -8.23 24.57
C LEU A 75 23.30 -8.86 25.47
N ILE A 76 23.24 -10.19 25.57
CA ILE A 76 22.33 -10.88 26.49
C ILE A 76 22.66 -10.52 27.94
N LEU A 77 23.94 -10.60 28.32
CA LEU A 77 24.37 -10.34 29.71
C LEU A 77 24.14 -8.88 30.14
N GLN A 78 24.32 -7.92 29.23
CA GLN A 78 24.21 -6.50 29.54
C GLN A 78 22.78 -5.95 29.47
N HIS A 79 21.97 -6.48 28.56
CA HIS A 79 20.66 -5.89 28.24
C HIS A 79 19.50 -6.86 28.38
N SER A 80 19.77 -8.14 28.69
CA SER A 80 18.76 -9.21 28.72
C SER A 80 18.00 -9.36 27.40
N ASN A 81 18.60 -8.90 26.29
CA ASN A 81 18.09 -9.06 24.94
C ASN A 81 18.30 -10.51 24.50
N LEU A 82 17.27 -11.16 23.98
CA LEU A 82 17.41 -12.52 23.45
C LEU A 82 18.16 -12.50 22.12
N SER A 83 19.02 -13.49 21.91
CA SER A 83 19.66 -13.77 20.62
C SER A 83 18.94 -14.90 19.90
N SER A 84 19.00 -14.91 18.57
CA SER A 84 18.54 -16.02 17.73
C SER A 84 19.52 -17.19 17.68
N LEU A 85 20.73 -17.04 18.23
CA LEU A 85 21.73 -18.11 18.31
C LEU A 85 21.38 -19.07 19.47
N ILE A 86 20.78 -20.22 19.14
CA ILE A 86 20.31 -21.19 20.13
C ILE A 86 21.46 -21.71 21.01
N ASP A 87 22.65 -21.90 20.43
CA ASP A 87 23.86 -22.38 21.15
C ASP A 87 24.36 -21.46 22.28
N LEU A 88 23.84 -20.22 22.37
CA LEU A 88 24.13 -19.34 23.49
C LEU A 88 23.40 -19.76 24.77
N TYR A 89 22.28 -20.46 24.65
CA TYR A 89 21.48 -20.89 25.80
C TYR A 89 22.00 -22.19 26.42
N GLU A 90 23.09 -22.76 25.91
CA GLU A 90 23.88 -23.80 26.59
C GLU A 90 24.94 -23.21 27.54
N ASP A 91 25.18 -21.90 27.47
CA ASP A 91 26.20 -21.22 28.27
C ASP A 91 25.66 -20.88 29.67
N GLU A 92 26.35 -21.38 30.70
CA GLU A 92 25.93 -21.22 32.09
C GLU A 92 25.80 -19.75 32.52
N ASP A 93 26.65 -18.86 32.01
CA ASP A 93 26.59 -17.44 32.37
C ASP A 93 25.37 -16.76 31.74
N VAL A 94 25.01 -17.16 30.53
CA VAL A 94 23.78 -16.69 29.88
C VAL A 94 22.56 -17.13 30.68
N CYS A 95 22.54 -18.38 31.14
CA CYS A 95 21.42 -18.94 31.89
C CYS A 95 21.27 -18.41 33.32
N LYS A 96 22.29 -17.73 33.86
CA LYS A 96 22.17 -16.97 35.12
C LYS A 96 21.35 -15.68 34.97
N VAL A 97 21.27 -15.13 33.75
CA VAL A 97 20.58 -13.85 33.46
C VAL A 97 19.26 -14.06 32.71
N VAL A 98 19.14 -15.16 31.97
CA VAL A 98 17.98 -15.49 31.16
C VAL A 98 17.51 -16.90 31.49
N ASP A 99 16.19 -17.09 31.56
CA ASP A 99 15.59 -18.41 31.61
C ASP A 99 15.82 -19.17 30.29
N CYS A 100 16.92 -19.91 30.23
CA CYS A 100 17.32 -20.68 29.06
C CYS A 100 16.36 -21.84 28.76
N GLU A 101 15.78 -22.46 29.79
CA GLU A 101 14.84 -23.57 29.61
C GLU A 101 13.58 -23.08 28.91
N LEU A 102 13.06 -21.92 29.34
CA LEU A 102 11.96 -21.25 28.66
C LEU A 102 12.31 -20.99 27.19
N VAL A 103 13.46 -20.38 26.90
CA VAL A 103 13.84 -20.02 25.52
C VAL A 103 14.04 -21.24 24.62
N LYS A 104 14.66 -22.32 25.12
CA LYS A 104 14.86 -23.57 24.36
C LYS A 104 13.55 -24.28 24.04
N ASN A 105 12.55 -24.13 24.90
CA ASN A 105 11.24 -24.75 24.74
C ASN A 105 10.28 -23.94 23.84
N ILE A 106 10.67 -22.74 23.39
CA ILE A 106 9.87 -21.95 22.45
C ILE A 106 9.89 -22.61 21.08
N GLN A 107 8.72 -22.96 20.56
CA GLN A 107 8.56 -23.36 19.16
C GLN A 107 8.46 -22.10 18.30
N MET A 108 9.49 -21.90 17.50
CA MET A 108 9.63 -20.72 16.66
C MET A 108 8.78 -20.87 15.40
N ASP A 109 7.71 -20.10 15.27
CA ASP A 109 6.98 -19.99 14.00
C ASP A 109 7.49 -18.78 13.19
N PRO A 110 8.23 -18.98 12.09
CA PRO A 110 8.72 -17.88 11.27
C PRO A 110 7.53 -17.16 10.62
N SER A 111 7.50 -15.83 10.76
CA SER A 111 6.50 -15.03 10.05
C SER A 111 6.58 -15.25 8.54
N PRO A 112 5.44 -15.31 7.84
CA PRO A 112 5.42 -15.57 6.41
C PRO A 112 6.14 -14.44 5.66
N LYS A 113 7.00 -14.80 4.69
CA LYS A 113 7.73 -13.85 3.86
C LYS A 113 6.80 -13.30 2.76
N ILE A 114 5.98 -12.32 3.09
CA ILE A 114 5.00 -11.72 2.17
C ILE A 114 5.47 -10.33 1.73
N LEU A 115 5.48 -10.09 0.41
CA LEU A 115 5.91 -8.82 -0.20
C LEU A 115 5.09 -7.62 0.31
N TYR A 116 3.80 -7.83 0.59
CA TYR A 116 2.85 -6.84 1.11
C TYR A 116 2.36 -7.23 2.52
N TYR A 117 3.29 -7.39 3.46
CA TYR A 117 2.97 -7.80 4.83
C TYR A 117 1.89 -6.95 5.50
N TYR A 118 1.84 -5.64 5.24
CA TYR A 118 0.87 -4.74 5.86
C TYR A 118 -0.57 -5.03 5.41
N ASP A 119 -0.80 -5.17 4.10
CA ASP A 119 -2.13 -5.47 3.56
C ASP A 119 -2.60 -6.86 3.96
N TYR A 120 -1.67 -7.82 3.97
CA TYR A 120 -1.93 -9.14 4.53
C TYR A 120 -2.35 -9.05 6.00
N TYR A 121 -1.58 -8.34 6.84
CA TYR A 121 -1.83 -8.21 8.26
C TYR A 121 -3.20 -7.57 8.54
N ILE A 122 -3.57 -6.53 7.80
CA ILE A 122 -4.89 -5.89 7.94
C ILE A 122 -6.01 -6.87 7.62
N GLN A 123 -5.92 -7.58 6.49
CA GLN A 123 -6.96 -8.53 6.07
C GLN A 123 -7.07 -9.71 7.03
N PHE A 124 -5.92 -10.32 7.38
CA PHE A 124 -5.85 -11.39 8.38
C PHE A 124 -6.47 -10.98 9.71
N LYS A 125 -6.08 -9.81 10.23
CA LYS A 125 -6.63 -9.28 11.48
C LYS A 125 -8.13 -9.03 11.38
N THR A 126 -8.60 -8.53 10.25
CA THR A 126 -10.03 -8.29 10.02
C THR A 126 -10.81 -9.60 10.02
N TYR A 127 -10.35 -10.62 9.29
CA TYR A 127 -10.99 -11.93 9.26
C TYR A 127 -11.00 -12.60 10.64
N MET A 128 -9.87 -12.58 11.36
CA MET A 128 -9.80 -13.15 12.71
C MET A 128 -10.66 -12.38 13.71
N THR A 129 -10.67 -11.04 13.65
CA THR A 129 -11.50 -10.23 14.56
C THR A 129 -12.99 -10.48 14.31
N ASN A 130 -13.40 -10.55 13.04
CA ASN A 130 -14.77 -10.85 12.67
C ASN A 130 -15.17 -12.26 13.10
N TYR A 131 -14.27 -13.24 12.95
CA TYR A 131 -14.51 -14.61 13.40
C TYR A 131 -14.67 -14.69 14.92
N LEU A 132 -13.79 -14.05 15.69
CA LEU A 132 -13.80 -14.10 17.16
C LEU A 132 -14.93 -13.30 17.82
N ASN A 133 -15.43 -12.25 17.16
CA ASN A 133 -16.43 -11.35 17.75
C ASN A 133 -17.88 -11.68 17.37
N LYS A 134 -18.10 -12.66 16.48
CA LYS A 134 -19.45 -13.00 16.01
C LYS A 134 -20.16 -13.95 16.98
N ASN A 135 -21.47 -13.74 17.12
CA ASN A 135 -22.36 -14.70 17.76
C ASN A 135 -22.39 -16.00 16.93
N GLU A 136 -22.53 -17.15 17.58
CA GLU A 136 -22.45 -18.48 16.96
C GLU A 136 -23.35 -18.65 15.71
N SER A 137 -24.47 -17.93 15.64
CA SER A 137 -25.41 -17.98 14.50
C SER A 137 -24.92 -17.31 13.21
N GLU A 138 -23.91 -16.43 13.27
CA GLU A 138 -23.38 -15.68 12.12
C GLU A 138 -21.89 -15.91 11.89
N ALA A 139 -21.25 -16.66 12.78
CA ALA A 139 -19.85 -17.01 12.70
C ALA A 139 -19.62 -17.89 11.45
N GLU A 140 -18.76 -17.42 10.57
CA GLU A 140 -18.27 -18.25 9.46
C GLU A 140 -17.49 -19.44 10.05
N SER A 141 -17.54 -20.59 9.40
CA SER A 141 -16.80 -21.76 9.88
C SER A 141 -15.29 -21.50 9.88
N VAL A 142 -14.56 -22.22 10.74
CA VAL A 142 -13.09 -22.19 10.77
C VAL A 142 -12.50 -22.51 9.40
N GLU A 143 -13.11 -23.44 8.68
CA GLU A 143 -12.71 -23.83 7.33
C GLU A 143 -12.83 -22.67 6.34
N THR A 144 -13.95 -21.96 6.33
CA THR A 144 -14.16 -20.78 5.47
C THR A 144 -13.16 -19.67 5.78
N ILE A 145 -12.90 -19.39 7.06
CA ILE A 145 -11.90 -18.39 7.47
C ILE A 145 -10.49 -18.82 7.08
N SER A 146 -10.17 -20.10 7.21
CA SER A 146 -8.87 -20.65 6.82
C SER A 146 -8.64 -20.52 5.32
N VAL A 147 -9.65 -20.80 4.49
CA VAL A 147 -9.61 -20.57 3.04
C VAL A 147 -9.40 -19.10 2.74
N LYS A 148 -10.17 -18.19 3.35
CA LYS A 148 -9.98 -16.75 3.16
C LYS A 148 -8.57 -16.27 3.55
N ILE A 149 -7.97 -16.85 4.59
CA ILE A 149 -6.60 -16.52 5.00
C ILE A 149 -5.58 -17.06 3.99
N ASP A 150 -5.76 -18.31 3.52
CA ASP A 150 -4.92 -18.91 2.46
C ASP A 150 -4.98 -18.06 1.20
N ASP A 151 -6.19 -17.62 0.82
CA ASP A 151 -6.47 -16.80 -0.36
C ASP A 151 -5.76 -15.44 -0.35
N ILE A 152 -5.45 -14.85 0.82
CA ILE A 152 -4.64 -13.62 0.88
C ILE A 152 -3.18 -13.90 0.49
N ILE A 153 -2.66 -15.07 0.87
CA ILE A 153 -1.25 -15.43 0.68
C ILE A 153 -1.03 -16.04 -0.70
N LYS A 154 -2.04 -16.75 -1.22
CA LYS A 154 -1.94 -17.54 -2.43
C LYS A 154 -1.85 -16.63 -3.65
N LEU A 155 -0.72 -16.69 -4.34
CA LEU A 155 -0.60 -16.16 -5.68
C LEU A 155 -1.38 -17.07 -6.62
N TYR A 156 -2.58 -16.64 -7.01
CA TYR A 156 -3.34 -17.34 -8.03
C TYR A 156 -2.62 -17.20 -9.36
N HIS A 157 -2.12 -18.32 -9.87
CA HIS A 157 -1.73 -18.43 -11.26
C HIS A 157 -2.99 -18.84 -12.03
N ILE A 158 -3.30 -18.10 -13.09
CA ILE A 158 -4.32 -18.52 -14.03
C ILE A 158 -3.64 -19.55 -14.94
N SER A 159 -3.96 -20.83 -14.75
CA SER A 159 -3.45 -21.90 -15.62
C SER A 159 -3.99 -21.71 -17.05
N ILE A 160 -3.13 -21.90 -18.04
CA ILE A 160 -3.52 -21.91 -19.46
C ILE A 160 -4.02 -23.32 -19.85
N ASP A 161 -3.73 -24.32 -19.02
CA ASP A 161 -4.21 -25.68 -19.24
C ASP A 161 -5.73 -25.74 -19.12
N THR A 162 -6.38 -26.34 -20.12
CA THR A 162 -7.83 -26.48 -20.17
C THR A 162 -8.36 -27.42 -19.09
N ASP A 163 -7.51 -28.34 -18.62
CA ASP A 163 -7.88 -29.29 -17.58
C ASP A 163 -8.01 -28.58 -16.22
N ASP A 164 -7.24 -27.51 -16.01
CA ASP A 164 -7.26 -26.68 -14.80
C ASP A 164 -8.27 -25.52 -14.90
N SER A 165 -8.24 -24.76 -16.01
CA SER A 165 -9.05 -23.55 -16.16
C SER A 165 -9.36 -23.18 -17.62
N ILE A 166 -10.58 -23.46 -18.05
CA ILE A 166 -11.11 -22.99 -19.34
C ILE A 166 -11.10 -21.46 -19.41
N ILE A 167 -11.38 -20.79 -18.29
CA ILE A 167 -11.40 -19.31 -18.21
C ILE A 167 -10.00 -18.76 -18.49
N GLY A 168 -8.95 -19.42 -17.98
CA GLY A 168 -7.57 -19.02 -18.22
C GLY A 168 -7.19 -19.07 -19.70
N LEU A 169 -7.57 -20.15 -20.40
CA LEU A 169 -7.38 -20.24 -21.84
C LEU A 169 -8.14 -19.14 -22.60
N VAL A 170 -9.40 -18.87 -22.25
CA VAL A 170 -10.19 -17.82 -22.92
C VAL A 170 -9.54 -16.44 -22.74
N VAL A 171 -9.11 -16.11 -21.52
CA VAL A 171 -8.41 -14.85 -21.24
C VAL A 171 -7.10 -14.76 -22.03
N PHE A 172 -6.33 -15.85 -22.09
CA PHE A 172 -5.09 -15.91 -22.86
C PHE A 172 -5.32 -15.68 -24.37
N ILE A 173 -6.35 -16.30 -24.95
CA ILE A 173 -6.71 -16.10 -26.37
C ILE A 173 -7.09 -14.62 -26.63
N ILE A 174 -7.87 -14.01 -25.74
CA ILE A 174 -8.24 -12.59 -25.86
C ILE A 174 -7.00 -11.70 -25.83
N ILE A 175 -6.07 -11.94 -24.91
CA ILE A 175 -4.79 -11.19 -24.82
C ILE A 175 -3.99 -11.33 -26.12
N MET A 176 -3.87 -12.55 -26.65
CA MET A 176 -3.18 -12.81 -27.91
C MET A 176 -3.80 -12.05 -29.09
N ILE A 177 -5.14 -12.06 -29.20
CA ILE A 177 -5.85 -11.29 -30.24
C ILE A 177 -5.56 -9.79 -30.09
N LEU A 178 -5.59 -9.25 -28.87
CA LEU A 178 -5.31 -7.85 -28.61
C LEU A 178 -3.88 -7.46 -29.01
N ILE A 179 -2.88 -8.30 -28.70
CA ILE A 179 -1.48 -8.08 -29.11
C ILE A 179 -1.37 -8.05 -30.64
N VAL A 180 -2.03 -8.96 -31.35
CA VAL A 180 -2.05 -8.98 -32.82
C VAL A 180 -2.69 -7.71 -33.39
N VAL A 181 -3.82 -7.26 -32.83
CA VAL A 181 -4.51 -6.03 -33.26
C VAL A 181 -3.64 -4.79 -33.01
N MET A 182 -3.02 -4.67 -31.82
CA MET A 182 -2.11 -3.56 -31.51
C MET A 182 -0.89 -3.56 -32.42
N THR A 183 -0.26 -4.71 -32.65
CA THR A 183 0.94 -4.81 -33.49
C THR A 183 0.60 -4.54 -34.96
N SER A 184 -0.52 -5.05 -35.46
CA SER A 184 -0.96 -4.78 -36.84
C SER A 184 -1.34 -3.30 -37.05
N SER A 185 -1.81 -2.61 -36.02
CA SER A 185 -2.09 -1.17 -36.09
C SER A 185 -0.84 -0.33 -36.39
N LEU A 186 0.36 -0.81 -36.01
CA LEU A 186 1.63 -0.11 -36.30
C LEU A 186 1.92 -0.03 -37.80
N VAL A 187 1.33 -0.91 -38.63
CA VAL A 187 1.48 -0.84 -40.10
C VAL A 187 0.93 0.47 -40.66
N PHE A 188 -0.13 1.04 -40.04
CA PHE A 188 -0.73 2.29 -40.50
C PHE A 188 0.20 3.51 -40.36
N LEU A 189 1.21 3.46 -39.47
CA LEU A 189 2.22 4.52 -39.32
C LEU A 189 3.13 4.66 -40.56
N PHE A 190 3.25 3.60 -41.36
CA PHE A 190 4.14 3.55 -42.52
C PHE A 190 3.43 3.81 -43.84
N ILE A 191 2.10 3.97 -43.84
CA ILE A 191 1.31 4.27 -45.03
C ILE A 191 1.19 5.79 -45.18
N PRO A 192 1.78 6.43 -46.22
CA PRO A 192 1.80 7.89 -46.37
C PRO A 192 0.42 8.54 -46.36
N LYS A 193 -0.61 7.80 -46.83
CA LYS A 193 -2.01 8.25 -46.82
C LYS A 193 -2.54 8.56 -45.41
N PHE A 194 -2.01 7.90 -44.38
CA PHE A 194 -2.44 8.08 -42.99
C PHE A 194 -1.51 8.99 -42.16
N GLU A 195 -0.39 9.44 -42.72
CA GLU A 195 0.61 10.26 -42.02
C GLU A 195 0.03 11.52 -41.35
N PRO A 196 -0.90 12.28 -41.97
CA PRO A 196 -1.49 13.46 -41.32
C PRO A 196 -2.27 13.16 -40.04
N TYR A 197 -2.70 11.92 -39.82
CA TYR A 197 -3.43 11.53 -38.60
C TYR A 197 -2.48 11.20 -37.44
N PHE A 198 -1.19 10.95 -37.70
CA PHE A 198 -0.20 10.56 -36.70
C PHE A 198 0.83 11.65 -36.40
N GLU A 199 0.70 12.85 -36.98
CA GLU A 199 1.65 13.96 -36.87
C GLU A 199 1.89 14.44 -35.42
N PHE A 200 1.00 14.10 -34.48
CA PHE A 200 1.12 14.48 -33.07
C PHE A 200 2.33 13.85 -32.36
N PHE A 201 2.76 12.65 -32.74
CA PHE A 201 3.95 12.00 -32.19
C PHE A 201 4.86 11.46 -33.30
N SER A 202 6.17 11.44 -33.05
CA SER A 202 7.10 10.76 -33.95
C SER A 202 6.80 9.27 -34.04
N LYS A 203 7.15 8.63 -35.17
CA LYS A 203 6.93 7.19 -35.41
C LYS A 203 7.59 6.34 -34.30
N ASP A 204 8.77 6.72 -33.84
CA ASP A 204 9.50 6.03 -32.76
C ASP A 204 8.74 6.08 -31.42
N PHE A 205 8.12 7.23 -31.11
CA PHE A 205 7.30 7.36 -29.90
C PHE A 205 6.05 6.50 -29.94
N TRP A 206 5.38 6.39 -31.10
CA TRP A 206 4.24 5.48 -31.25
C TRP A 206 4.63 4.01 -31.05
N ILE A 207 5.75 3.59 -31.65
CA ILE A 207 6.28 2.24 -31.46
C ILE A 207 6.62 1.99 -29.99
N MET A 208 7.23 2.95 -29.31
CA MET A 208 7.55 2.86 -27.88
C MET A 208 6.29 2.77 -27.02
N ILE A 209 5.24 3.54 -27.32
CA ILE A 209 3.96 3.48 -26.61
C ILE A 209 3.30 2.11 -26.78
N VAL A 210 3.18 1.60 -28.01
CA VAL A 210 2.57 0.29 -28.27
C VAL A 210 3.41 -0.84 -27.65
N GLY A 211 4.74 -0.78 -27.77
CA GLY A 211 5.63 -1.74 -27.13
C GLY A 211 5.54 -1.73 -25.61
N GLY A 212 5.39 -0.54 -25.00
CA GLY A 212 5.12 -0.38 -23.57
C GLY A 212 3.77 -0.96 -23.16
N CYS A 213 2.72 -0.75 -23.97
CA CYS A 213 1.41 -1.37 -23.74
C CYS A 213 1.49 -2.90 -23.79
N ILE A 214 2.18 -3.48 -24.78
CA ILE A 214 2.36 -4.93 -24.88
C ILE A 214 3.14 -5.46 -23.68
N SER A 215 4.26 -4.82 -23.30
CA SER A 215 5.06 -5.22 -22.14
C SER A 215 4.29 -5.10 -20.82
N GLY A 216 3.35 -4.15 -20.73
CA GLY A 216 2.46 -4.01 -19.58
C GLY A 216 1.37 -5.08 -19.49
N LEU A 217 0.98 -5.70 -20.60
CA LEU A 217 0.01 -6.81 -20.60
C LEU A 217 0.58 -8.06 -19.93
N ASP A 218 1.90 -8.28 -20.00
CA ASP A 218 2.59 -9.38 -19.33
C ASP A 218 2.64 -9.20 -17.79
N TYR A 219 2.47 -7.97 -17.30
CA TYR A 219 2.65 -7.62 -15.87
C TYR A 219 1.35 -7.64 -15.04
N PHE A 220 0.46 -8.60 -15.28
CA PHE A 220 -0.77 -8.94 -14.52
C PHE A 220 -2.10 -8.30 -14.95
N GLY A 221 -3.15 -9.13 -14.91
CA GLY A 221 -4.55 -8.81 -15.22
C GLY A 221 -5.19 -7.60 -14.51
N TYR A 222 -4.59 -7.07 -13.44
CA TYR A 222 -5.01 -5.80 -12.85
C TYR A 222 -4.66 -4.61 -13.75
N PHE A 223 -3.44 -4.63 -14.31
CA PHE A 223 -3.04 -3.68 -15.34
C PHE A 223 -3.85 -3.90 -16.61
N PHE A 224 -4.26 -5.14 -16.91
CA PHE A 224 -5.17 -5.45 -18.03
C PHE A 224 -6.53 -4.77 -17.89
N VAL A 225 -7.19 -4.85 -16.73
CA VAL A 225 -8.50 -4.20 -16.52
C VAL A 225 -8.38 -2.68 -16.61
N ILE A 226 -7.35 -2.09 -16.00
CA ILE A 226 -7.08 -0.65 -16.08
C ILE A 226 -6.72 -0.23 -17.51
N SER A 227 -5.92 -1.04 -18.21
CA SER A 227 -5.56 -0.81 -19.62
C SER A 227 -6.77 -0.92 -20.53
N LEU A 228 -7.66 -1.88 -20.30
CA LEU A 228 -8.91 -2.03 -21.03
C LEU A 228 -9.82 -0.81 -20.82
N LEU A 229 -9.93 -0.32 -19.58
CA LEU A 229 -10.67 0.91 -19.27
C LEU A 229 -10.07 2.13 -19.97
N ASN A 230 -8.74 2.25 -19.96
CA ASN A 230 -8.01 3.35 -20.61
C ASN A 230 -8.12 3.30 -22.13
N ILE A 231 -8.10 2.11 -22.73
CA ILE A 231 -8.30 1.89 -24.16
C ILE A 231 -9.74 2.24 -24.53
N LEU A 232 -10.73 1.75 -23.78
CA LEU A 232 -12.14 2.09 -24.02
C LEU A 232 -12.40 3.59 -23.90
N PHE A 233 -11.79 4.25 -22.90
CA PHE A 233 -11.87 5.71 -22.76
C PHE A 233 -11.20 6.44 -23.93
N SER A 234 -10.02 5.98 -24.35
CA SER A 234 -9.29 6.57 -25.48
C SER A 234 -10.02 6.40 -26.80
N VAL A 235 -10.56 5.22 -27.06
CA VAL A 235 -11.36 4.90 -28.25
C VAL A 235 -12.66 5.71 -28.24
N SER A 236 -13.33 5.83 -27.08
CA SER A 236 -14.53 6.66 -26.95
C SER A 236 -14.24 8.13 -27.22
N ASN A 237 -13.14 8.66 -26.69
CA ASN A 237 -12.71 10.04 -26.96
C ASN A 237 -12.34 10.23 -28.43
N PHE A 238 -11.68 9.26 -29.04
CA PHE A 238 -11.37 9.28 -30.47
C PHE A 238 -12.64 9.34 -31.32
N PHE A 239 -13.61 8.45 -31.07
CA PHE A 239 -14.91 8.47 -31.77
C PHE A 239 -15.66 9.78 -31.52
N PHE A 240 -15.58 10.35 -30.31
CA PHE A 240 -16.24 11.61 -30.00
C PHE A 240 -15.62 12.78 -30.77
N ILE A 241 -14.29 12.90 -30.78
CA ILE A 241 -13.56 13.97 -31.49
C ILE A 241 -13.75 13.85 -33.00
N TYR A 242 -13.60 12.64 -33.56
CA TYR A 242 -13.76 12.42 -34.99
C TYR A 242 -15.23 12.48 -35.43
N GLY A 243 -16.14 11.97 -34.63
CA GLY A 243 -17.59 12.10 -34.84
C GLY A 243 -18.00 13.57 -34.87
N ALA A 244 -17.54 14.38 -33.91
CA ALA A 244 -17.77 15.82 -33.90
C ALA A 244 -17.19 16.52 -35.14
N ARG A 245 -15.99 16.14 -35.60
CA ARG A 245 -15.40 16.68 -36.84
C ARG A 245 -16.22 16.32 -38.08
N ILE A 246 -16.69 15.08 -38.19
CA ILE A 246 -17.53 14.64 -39.31
C ILE A 246 -18.87 15.38 -39.31
N LEU A 247 -19.52 15.49 -38.14
CA LEU A 247 -20.76 16.25 -38.00
C LEU A 247 -20.57 17.73 -38.35
N TRP A 248 -19.44 18.32 -37.95
CA TRP A 248 -19.12 19.70 -38.31
C TRP A 248 -18.93 19.89 -39.83
N ILE A 249 -18.24 18.96 -40.49
CA ILE A 249 -18.06 18.97 -41.96
C ILE A 249 -19.41 18.82 -42.67
N LEU A 250 -20.29 17.93 -42.20
CA LEU A 250 -21.62 17.74 -42.76
C LEU A 250 -22.48 18.99 -42.64
N LYS A 251 -22.50 19.62 -41.45
CA LYS A 251 -23.24 20.88 -41.23
C LYS A 251 -22.71 22.01 -42.11
N LYS A 252 -21.38 22.13 -42.24
CA LYS A 252 -20.75 23.15 -43.10
C LYS A 252 -21.07 22.95 -44.59
N LYS A 253 -21.25 21.71 -45.02
CA LYS A 253 -21.65 21.40 -46.40
C LYS A 253 -23.09 21.86 -46.66
N GLU A 254 -24.00 21.60 -45.71
CA GLU A 254 -25.39 22.04 -45.79
C GLU A 254 -25.52 23.58 -45.80
N GLU A 255 -24.78 24.28 -44.96
CA GLU A 255 -24.73 25.76 -44.96
C GLU A 255 -24.25 26.31 -46.31
N LYS A 256 -23.17 25.73 -46.89
CA LYS A 256 -22.69 26.13 -48.23
C LYS A 256 -23.71 25.85 -49.34
N ASP A 257 -24.43 24.73 -49.27
CA ASP A 257 -25.45 24.40 -50.25
C ASP A 257 -26.68 25.31 -50.11
N GLN A 258 -27.02 25.74 -48.89
CA GLN A 258 -28.04 26.77 -48.65
C GLN A 258 -27.61 28.15 -49.17
N GLU A 259 -26.36 28.56 -48.92
CA GLU A 259 -25.80 29.82 -49.39
C GLU A 259 -25.82 29.89 -50.93
N ARG A 260 -25.39 28.81 -51.61
CA ARG A 260 -25.49 28.70 -53.08
C ARG A 260 -26.92 28.80 -53.60
N ARG A 261 -27.90 28.22 -52.89
CA ARG A 261 -29.32 28.35 -53.24
C ARG A 261 -29.79 29.80 -53.08
N LEU A 262 -29.42 30.46 -51.99
CA LEU A 262 -29.78 31.86 -51.72
C LEU A 262 -29.18 32.80 -52.78
N GLU A 263 -27.89 32.64 -53.10
CA GLU A 263 -27.22 33.41 -54.15
C GLU A 263 -27.90 33.22 -55.52
N SER A 264 -28.30 31.99 -55.86
CA SER A 264 -29.00 31.72 -57.12
C SER A 264 -30.37 32.40 -57.21
N VAL A 265 -31.09 32.55 -56.09
CA VAL A 265 -32.37 33.28 -56.03
C VAL A 265 -32.14 34.78 -56.10
N LEU A 266 -31.14 35.30 -55.38
CA LEU A 266 -30.81 36.73 -55.38
C LEU A 266 -30.35 37.19 -56.77
N MET A 267 -29.59 36.37 -57.49
CA MET A 267 -29.15 36.64 -58.86
C MET A 267 -30.33 36.71 -59.83
N LYS A 268 -31.33 35.82 -59.70
CA LYS A 268 -32.57 35.89 -60.49
C LYS A 268 -33.35 37.18 -60.23
N PHE A 269 -33.43 37.60 -58.96
CA PHE A 269 -34.14 38.82 -58.58
C PHE A 269 -33.46 40.10 -59.13
N LYS A 270 -32.12 40.13 -59.12
CA LYS A 270 -31.35 41.21 -59.76
C LYS A 270 -31.51 41.25 -61.27
N LEU A 271 -31.60 40.08 -61.93
CA LEU A 271 -31.82 40.03 -63.37
C LEU A 271 -33.21 40.59 -63.74
N SER A 272 -34.25 40.24 -62.99
CA SER A 272 -35.62 40.74 -63.25
C SER A 272 -35.77 42.24 -63.01
N SER A 273 -35.05 42.82 -62.04
CA SER A 273 -35.10 44.28 -61.81
C SER A 273 -34.37 45.07 -62.91
N LEU A 274 -33.33 44.50 -63.51
CA LEU A 274 -32.60 45.13 -64.61
C LEU A 274 -33.37 45.07 -65.94
N GLU A 275 -34.24 44.07 -66.14
CA GLU A 275 -35.16 44.02 -67.29
C GLU A 275 -36.30 45.05 -67.18
N GLU A 276 -36.69 45.49 -65.97
CA GLU A 276 -37.66 46.57 -65.78
C GLU A 276 -37.05 47.98 -65.97
N GLU A 277 -35.78 48.18 -65.62
CA GLU A 277 -35.10 49.49 -65.82
C GLU A 277 -34.74 49.77 -67.28
N ASN A 278 -34.50 48.75 -68.11
CA ASN A 278 -34.14 48.93 -69.52
C ASN A 278 -35.31 49.34 -70.44
N ASN A 279 -36.53 49.44 -69.92
CA ASN A 279 -37.70 49.94 -70.67
C ASN A 279 -38.08 51.39 -70.34
N ASN A 280 -37.39 52.08 -69.43
CA ASN A 280 -37.75 53.44 -68.99
C ASN A 280 -36.55 54.39 -68.86
N GLN A 281 -35.65 54.43 -69.84
CA GLN A 281 -34.53 55.37 -69.81
C GLN A 281 -34.29 56.05 -71.17
N GLU A 282 -35.29 56.80 -71.63
CA GLU A 282 -35.04 58.08 -72.31
C GLU A 282 -35.39 59.21 -71.34
N GLU A 283 -34.52 60.22 -71.33
CA GLU A 283 -34.70 61.55 -70.75
C GLU A 283 -34.14 61.86 -69.34
N MET A 284 -33.19 62.81 -69.39
CA MET A 284 -33.05 63.99 -68.53
C MET A 284 -32.14 63.97 -67.28
N THR A 285 -31.02 64.69 -67.48
CA THR A 285 -30.43 65.76 -66.64
C THR A 285 -29.77 65.45 -65.30
N THR A 286 -28.44 65.60 -65.33
CA THR A 286 -27.60 66.43 -64.45
C THR A 286 -28.24 67.00 -63.18
N GLN A 287 -27.80 66.53 -62.00
CA GLN A 287 -27.52 67.43 -60.89
C GLN A 287 -26.61 66.81 -59.82
N ASP A 288 -25.53 67.55 -59.54
CA ASP A 288 -24.61 67.40 -58.41
C ASP A 288 -25.32 67.41 -57.06
N TYR A 289 -25.08 66.41 -56.19
CA TYR A 289 -25.19 66.60 -54.75
C TYR A 289 -24.16 65.80 -53.95
N LYS A 290 -23.20 66.57 -53.42
CA LYS A 290 -22.62 66.55 -52.07
C LYS A 290 -22.76 65.27 -51.23
N THR A 291 -21.58 64.69 -51.01
CA THR A 291 -21.19 63.81 -49.90
C THR A 291 -21.65 64.32 -48.52
N ASN A 292 -22.41 63.49 -47.80
CA ASN A 292 -22.55 63.56 -46.35
C ASN A 292 -22.26 62.18 -45.76
N THR A 293 -21.03 61.99 -45.27
CA THR A 293 -20.63 60.87 -44.42
C THR A 293 -21.25 61.05 -43.03
N ILE A 294 -22.40 60.41 -42.80
CA ILE A 294 -22.96 60.23 -41.46
C ILE A 294 -22.26 59.00 -40.86
N PHE A 295 -21.16 59.24 -40.15
CA PHE A 295 -20.56 58.24 -39.26
C PHE A 295 -21.41 58.20 -37.99
N SER A 296 -22.40 57.31 -37.96
CA SER A 296 -23.19 57.06 -36.75
C SER A 296 -22.30 56.39 -35.72
N ASN A 297 -21.98 57.15 -34.69
CA ASN A 297 -21.24 56.75 -33.51
C ASN A 297 -22.09 55.75 -32.68
N SER A 298 -22.17 54.50 -33.14
CA SER A 298 -22.78 53.41 -32.38
C SER A 298 -21.71 52.80 -31.47
N ASN A 299 -21.78 53.16 -30.18
CA ASN A 299 -21.07 52.51 -29.09
C ASN A 299 -21.56 51.05 -28.94
N SER A 300 -21.22 50.18 -29.88
CA SER A 300 -21.52 48.76 -29.77
C SER A 300 -20.56 48.10 -28.79
N ILE A 301 -21.09 47.21 -27.96
CA ILE A 301 -20.33 46.38 -27.00
C ILE A 301 -19.12 45.70 -27.67
N LEU A 302 -19.17 45.48 -28.99
CA LEU A 302 -18.10 44.91 -29.78
C LEU A 302 -16.81 45.74 -29.78
N SER A 303 -16.89 47.08 -29.79
CA SER A 303 -15.70 47.94 -29.74
C SER A 303 -15.00 47.91 -28.37
N LYS A 304 -15.78 47.71 -27.30
CA LYS A 304 -15.26 47.51 -25.94
C LYS A 304 -14.60 46.14 -25.77
N ILE A 305 -15.11 45.10 -26.43
CA ILE A 305 -14.52 43.75 -26.43
C ILE A 305 -13.19 43.74 -27.18
N ILE A 306 -13.11 44.40 -28.34
CA ILE A 306 -11.86 44.51 -29.12
C ILE A 306 -10.80 45.29 -28.32
N ASN A 307 -11.16 46.38 -27.64
CA ASN A 307 -10.21 47.12 -26.80
C ASN A 307 -9.73 46.32 -25.58
N TYR A 308 -10.54 45.41 -25.02
CA TYR A 308 -10.08 44.51 -23.95
C TYR A 308 -9.10 43.44 -24.48
N HIS A 309 -9.28 43.01 -25.72
CA HIS A 309 -8.47 41.95 -26.31
C HIS A 309 -7.04 42.39 -26.65
N TYR A 310 -6.82 43.69 -26.87
CA TYR A 310 -5.51 44.28 -27.18
C TYR A 310 -4.87 45.04 -26.01
N TYR A 311 -5.41 44.91 -24.79
CA TYR A 311 -4.82 45.51 -23.60
C TYR A 311 -3.62 44.67 -23.10
N THR A 312 -2.39 45.18 -23.25
CA THR A 312 -1.15 44.44 -22.99
C THR A 312 -0.66 44.46 -21.53
N GLY A 313 -1.43 45.02 -20.60
CA GLY A 313 -1.27 44.70 -19.17
C GLY A 313 0.06 45.05 -18.49
N GLU A 314 0.81 46.07 -18.91
CA GLU A 314 1.98 46.53 -18.13
C GLU A 314 1.53 47.39 -16.93
N GLN A 315 1.38 46.74 -15.77
CA GLN A 315 1.47 47.43 -14.48
C GLN A 315 2.95 47.58 -14.08
N LYS A 316 3.38 48.82 -13.85
CA LYS A 316 4.64 49.13 -13.17
C LYS A 316 4.63 48.48 -11.78
N SER A 317 5.51 47.49 -11.55
CA SER A 317 5.76 46.98 -10.21
C SER A 317 6.57 48.00 -9.42
N GLU A 318 6.00 48.54 -8.35
CA GLU A 318 6.76 49.20 -7.31
C GLU A 318 7.60 48.15 -6.57
N THR A 319 8.92 48.24 -6.74
CA THR A 319 9.90 47.40 -6.03
C THR A 319 9.91 47.72 -4.55
N PHE A 320 9.43 46.78 -3.74
CA PHE A 320 9.68 46.73 -2.30
C PHE A 320 11.11 46.22 -2.07
N THR A 321 12.01 47.11 -1.62
CA THR A 321 13.34 46.73 -1.14
C THR A 321 13.26 46.29 0.32
N ILE A 322 13.50 45.01 0.58
CA ILE A 322 13.76 44.47 1.92
C ILE A 322 15.27 44.50 2.13
N ASP A 323 15.73 45.34 3.06
CA ASP A 323 17.11 45.35 3.56
C ASP A 323 17.37 44.07 4.37
N VAL A 324 18.19 43.17 3.80
CA VAL A 324 18.76 42.03 4.52
C VAL A 324 20.25 42.31 4.72
N SER A 325 20.61 42.66 5.96
CA SER A 325 22.01 42.81 6.36
C SER A 325 22.74 41.47 6.27
N SER A 326 23.65 41.35 5.31
CA SER A 326 24.59 40.24 5.24
C SER A 326 25.89 40.61 5.96
N THR A 327 26.15 39.91 7.07
CA THR A 327 27.45 39.88 7.72
C THR A 327 28.41 39.05 6.86
N LYS A 328 29.47 39.71 6.39
CA LYS A 328 30.60 39.12 5.65
C LYS A 328 31.34 38.09 6.52
N PRO A 329 31.76 36.93 5.96
CA PRO A 329 32.87 36.17 6.50
C PRO A 329 34.19 36.61 5.85
N ASN A 330 35.17 36.92 6.71
CA ASN A 330 36.55 37.18 6.36
C ASN A 330 37.22 35.93 5.80
N ASN A 331 37.67 35.99 4.54
CA ASN A 331 38.63 35.05 3.97
C ASN A 331 40.05 35.49 4.35
N THR A 332 40.65 34.82 5.33
CA THR A 332 42.09 34.89 5.58
C THR A 332 42.76 33.67 4.96
N ILE A 333 43.54 33.95 3.92
CA ILE A 333 44.45 33.03 3.23
C ILE A 333 45.54 32.60 4.22
N ILE A 334 45.63 31.30 4.53
CA ILE A 334 46.82 30.71 5.18
C ILE A 334 47.40 29.66 4.22
N LYS A 335 48.66 29.92 3.86
CA LYS A 335 49.51 29.11 3.00
C LYS A 335 49.80 27.74 3.63
N ASN A 336 49.83 26.75 2.75
CA ASN A 336 50.33 25.39 2.97
C ASN A 336 51.68 25.37 3.67
N ASN A 337 51.83 24.49 4.67
CA ASN A 337 53.10 23.87 4.98
C ASN A 337 52.90 22.41 5.39
N SER A 338 53.72 21.56 4.76
CA SER A 338 53.77 20.11 4.84
C SER A 338 54.26 19.55 6.18
N ASN A 339 53.92 18.28 6.41
CA ASN A 339 54.50 17.32 7.37
C ASN A 339 53.85 17.24 8.76
N ARG A 340 53.02 16.21 8.99
CA ARG A 340 53.39 15.12 9.93
C ARG A 340 52.39 13.96 9.96
N LYS A 341 52.99 12.78 10.08
CA LYS A 341 52.47 11.43 10.35
C LYS A 341 51.59 11.32 11.61
N ASN A 342 50.80 10.23 11.60
CA ASN A 342 50.17 9.48 12.70
C ASN A 342 48.71 9.84 13.03
N ASN A 343 47.77 9.02 12.51
CA ASN A 343 46.39 8.96 12.99
C ASN A 343 46.26 7.83 14.02
N THR A 344 46.12 8.25 15.28
CA THR A 344 45.60 7.45 16.39
C THR A 344 44.09 7.65 16.43
N PHE A 345 43.33 6.56 16.41
CA PHE A 345 41.86 6.55 16.39
C PHE A 345 41.32 6.89 17.79
N ASN A 346 40.52 7.95 17.92
CA ASN A 346 39.86 8.37 19.15
C ASN A 346 38.35 8.50 18.88
N PRO A 347 37.47 7.71 19.52
CA PRO A 347 36.03 7.85 19.35
C PRO A 347 35.44 8.70 20.47
N SER A 348 35.08 9.95 20.14
CA SER A 348 34.22 10.77 20.99
C SER A 348 33.02 11.27 20.16
N ILE A 349 31.96 10.47 20.12
CA ILE A 349 30.62 10.95 19.74
C ILE A 349 29.74 10.79 20.97
N LYS A 350 29.52 11.92 21.65
CA LYS A 350 28.57 12.07 22.75
C LYS A 350 27.38 12.86 22.22
N ASN A 351 26.19 12.31 22.46
CA ASN A 351 24.90 12.98 22.59
C ASN A 351 24.29 13.66 21.35
N TYR A 352 23.43 12.92 20.63
CA TYR A 352 22.30 13.50 19.91
C TYR A 352 21.13 12.51 19.83
N TYR A 353 20.52 12.17 20.96
CA TYR A 353 19.16 11.60 21.02
C TYR A 353 18.56 11.87 22.40
N ASN A 354 17.82 12.98 22.50
CA ASN A 354 16.80 13.22 23.51
C ASN A 354 15.96 14.38 22.99
N ASN A 355 14.89 14.08 22.26
CA ASN A 355 13.76 14.97 21.99
C ASN A 355 12.67 14.17 21.27
N PHE A 356 12.02 13.25 21.99
CA PHE A 356 10.67 12.77 21.68
C PHE A 356 10.08 12.15 22.95
N LEU A 357 9.54 13.00 23.82
CA LEU A 357 8.58 12.65 24.86
C LEU A 357 7.66 13.87 25.05
N PRO A 358 6.32 13.70 25.00
CA PRO A 358 5.40 14.82 25.15
C PRO A 358 5.29 15.25 26.61
N ASN A 359 5.23 16.56 26.80
CA ASN A 359 4.97 17.24 28.07
C ASN A 359 3.64 16.76 28.69
N THR A 360 3.69 16.21 29.89
CA THR A 360 2.54 16.17 30.80
C THR A 360 2.67 17.32 31.78
N GLU A 361 1.75 18.27 31.68
CA GLU A 361 1.61 19.40 32.59
C GLU A 361 1.35 18.93 34.01
N THR A 362 2.23 19.37 34.91
CA THR A 362 2.03 19.38 36.35
C THR A 362 1.20 20.60 36.72
N ASN A 363 -0.01 20.38 37.26
CA ASN A 363 -0.68 21.37 38.10
C ASN A 363 -0.58 20.93 39.56
N SER A 364 0.09 21.76 40.35
CA SER A 364 0.21 21.68 41.80
C SER A 364 -0.66 22.75 42.46
N SER A 365 -1.48 22.35 43.42
CA SER A 365 -1.94 23.13 44.58
C SER A 365 -2.98 22.29 45.34
N ALA A 366 -3.08 22.22 46.66
CA ALA A 366 -2.25 22.52 47.82
C ALA A 366 -3.05 21.96 49.03
N THR A 367 -2.36 21.48 50.10
CA THR A 367 -2.73 21.51 51.55
C THR A 367 -4.15 21.10 52.00
N THR A 368 -4.37 20.22 52.99
CA THR A 368 -3.92 20.26 54.40
C THR A 368 -4.15 18.91 55.15
N ASN A 369 -3.28 18.66 56.14
CA ASN A 369 -3.41 17.89 57.41
C ASN A 369 -4.82 17.41 57.83
N THR A 370 -5.02 16.24 58.46
CA THR A 370 -4.60 15.92 59.85
C THR A 370 -4.64 14.42 60.19
N ASN A 371 -3.82 14.06 61.18
CA ASN A 371 -3.73 12.79 61.90
C ASN A 371 -5.07 12.31 62.51
N THR A 372 -5.31 10.99 62.51
CA THR A 372 -5.70 10.28 63.75
C THR A 372 -5.39 8.78 63.69
N THR A 373 -4.65 8.33 64.69
CA THR A 373 -4.44 6.96 65.16
C THR A 373 -5.73 6.31 65.64
N THR A 374 -5.99 5.06 65.25
CA THR A 374 -6.67 4.10 66.13
C THR A 374 -6.31 2.66 65.77
N THR A 375 -5.54 2.06 66.66
CA THR A 375 -5.42 0.62 66.92
C THR A 375 -6.78 0.00 67.23
N THR A 376 -7.09 -1.14 66.62
CA THR A 376 -7.94 -2.16 67.25
C THR A 376 -7.55 -3.55 66.77
N ASN A 377 -7.07 -4.35 67.72
CA ASN A 377 -6.99 -5.80 67.66
C ASN A 377 -8.37 -6.39 67.37
N ASN A 378 -8.43 -7.46 66.57
CA ASN A 378 -9.36 -8.56 66.87
C ASN A 378 -8.87 -9.86 66.24
N THR A 379 -8.31 -10.69 67.11
CA THR A 379 -8.12 -12.12 66.99
C THR A 379 -9.50 -12.79 67.02
N ASN A 380 -9.83 -13.61 66.02
CA ASN A 380 -10.91 -14.58 66.16
C ASN A 380 -10.48 -15.92 65.55
N ASN A 381 -10.18 -16.85 66.45
CA ASN A 381 -10.19 -18.28 66.23
C ASN A 381 -11.61 -18.70 65.84
N ASN A 382 -11.76 -19.59 64.84
CA ASN A 382 -12.84 -20.56 64.88
C ASN A 382 -12.44 -21.88 64.19
N THR A 383 -12.33 -22.87 65.06
CA THR A 383 -12.23 -24.31 64.88
C THR A 383 -13.42 -24.87 64.08
N ILE A 384 -13.15 -25.70 63.07
CA ILE A 384 -14.17 -26.54 62.41
C ILE A 384 -14.01 -27.98 62.92
N LYS A 385 -15.07 -28.50 63.55
CA LYS A 385 -15.25 -29.90 63.93
C LYS A 385 -16.45 -30.50 63.18
N ASN A 386 -16.15 -31.52 62.39
CA ASN A 386 -16.90 -32.69 61.91
C ASN A 386 -18.40 -32.94 62.28
N ASN A 387 -19.14 -33.33 61.22
CA ASN A 387 -20.15 -34.43 61.08
C ASN A 387 -21.59 -34.28 61.65
N PRO A 388 -22.56 -35.16 61.27
CA PRO A 388 -23.10 -35.53 59.94
C PRO A 388 -24.67 -35.53 59.89
N ASN A 389 -25.23 -35.98 58.76
CA ASN A 389 -26.59 -36.52 58.54
C ASN A 389 -27.79 -35.57 58.56
N ASN A 390 -28.48 -35.44 57.42
CA ASN A 390 -29.80 -36.06 57.24
C ASN A 390 -30.34 -35.92 55.80
N ASN A 391 -30.81 -37.07 55.29
CA ASN A 391 -31.77 -37.26 54.19
C ASN A 391 -33.15 -36.68 54.62
N PRO A 392 -34.12 -36.34 53.73
CA PRO A 392 -34.95 -37.40 53.10
C PRO A 392 -35.57 -37.08 51.71
N ASN A 393 -35.93 -38.17 51.00
CA ASN A 393 -37.14 -38.41 50.18
C ASN A 393 -37.43 -37.50 48.96
N ASN A 394 -38.00 -37.93 47.84
CA ASN A 394 -38.85 -39.09 47.51
C ASN A 394 -39.04 -39.20 45.97
N ASN A 395 -39.41 -40.41 45.50
CA ASN A 395 -40.26 -40.71 44.32
C ASN A 395 -39.69 -40.43 42.89
N THR A 396 -39.87 -41.23 41.84
CA THR A 396 -40.79 -42.36 41.55
C THR A 396 -40.37 -43.11 40.27
N ASN A 397 -40.64 -44.42 40.24
CA ASN A 397 -41.13 -45.29 39.15
C ASN A 397 -40.39 -45.48 37.80
N ASN A 398 -39.96 -46.74 37.62
CA ASN A 398 -40.30 -47.71 36.54
C ASN A 398 -40.45 -47.22 35.09
N ASN A 399 -39.62 -47.74 34.18
CA ASN A 399 -40.02 -48.91 33.38
C ASN A 399 -38.88 -49.47 32.52
N THR A 400 -38.76 -50.80 32.58
CA THR A 400 -38.00 -51.72 31.73
C THR A 400 -38.46 -51.67 30.27
N ASN A 401 -37.50 -51.75 29.34
CA ASN A 401 -37.65 -52.62 28.16
C ASN A 401 -36.29 -53.03 27.58
N ASN A 402 -36.11 -54.34 27.52
CA ASN A 402 -35.06 -55.05 26.78
C ASN A 402 -35.16 -54.75 25.28
N ASN A 403 -34.03 -54.71 24.56
CA ASN A 403 -33.85 -55.63 23.43
C ASN A 403 -32.43 -55.62 22.80
N THR A 404 -31.88 -56.84 22.79
CA THR A 404 -31.06 -57.49 21.73
C THR A 404 -29.70 -56.93 21.30
N ILE A 405 -28.69 -57.68 21.73
CA ILE A 405 -27.39 -57.92 21.13
C ILE A 405 -27.54 -58.57 19.73
N LYS A 406 -26.78 -58.09 18.74
CA LYS A 406 -26.29 -58.91 17.61
C LYS A 406 -24.91 -58.40 17.15
N ASN A 407 -24.01 -59.37 17.02
CA ASN A 407 -22.57 -59.23 16.77
C ASN A 407 -22.21 -59.00 15.29
N ASN A 408 -21.10 -58.27 15.09
CA ASN A 408 -19.99 -58.43 14.11
C ASN A 408 -20.22 -58.25 12.58
N PRO A 409 -19.15 -58.04 11.77
CA PRO A 409 -17.72 -57.90 12.11
C PRO A 409 -16.93 -56.73 11.47
N MET A 410 -15.79 -56.47 12.13
CA MET A 410 -14.49 -55.98 11.63
C MET A 410 -14.23 -56.08 10.12
N SER A 411 -13.73 -54.98 9.54
CA SER A 411 -12.81 -55.01 8.40
C SER A 411 -11.48 -54.32 8.79
N ASN A 412 -10.42 -55.11 8.68
CA ASN A 412 -9.02 -54.69 8.78
C ASN A 412 -8.67 -53.68 7.69
N ASN A 413 -7.84 -52.68 8.00
CA ASN A 413 -6.86 -52.20 7.04
C ASN A 413 -5.60 -51.67 7.76
N PRO A 414 -4.40 -51.87 7.17
CA PRO A 414 -3.15 -51.92 7.89
C PRO A 414 -2.48 -50.55 8.07
N THR A 415 -1.88 -50.40 9.23
CA THR A 415 -0.92 -49.38 9.62
C THR A 415 0.40 -49.53 8.84
N THR A 416 0.67 -48.62 7.92
CA THR A 416 2.02 -48.38 7.38
C THR A 416 2.75 -47.37 8.26
N ASN A 417 3.70 -47.87 9.05
CA ASN A 417 4.70 -47.08 9.76
C ASN A 417 5.67 -46.46 8.74
N HIS A 418 5.57 -45.16 8.48
CA HIS A 418 6.64 -44.40 7.86
C HIS A 418 7.56 -43.83 8.94
N VAL A 419 8.72 -44.46 9.08
CA VAL A 419 9.87 -43.94 9.82
C VAL A 419 10.42 -42.73 9.05
N ILE A 420 10.28 -41.53 9.62
CA ILE A 420 10.93 -40.32 9.12
C ILE A 420 12.32 -40.27 9.76
N ASN A 421 13.33 -40.70 9.00
CA ASN A 421 14.74 -40.46 9.32
C ASN A 421 15.08 -39.01 8.96
N ASN A 422 15.28 -38.18 9.97
CA ASN A 422 15.88 -36.85 9.82
C ASN A 422 17.41 -36.99 9.78
N ASN A 423 18.00 -36.88 8.60
CA ASN A 423 19.42 -36.62 8.42
C ASN A 423 19.58 -35.18 7.89
N PRO A 424 20.32 -34.29 8.56
CA PRO A 424 20.58 -32.95 8.04
C PRO A 424 21.75 -33.02 7.04
N THR A 425 21.44 -33.01 5.75
CA THR A 425 22.42 -32.71 4.71
C THR A 425 22.69 -31.20 4.70
N THR A 426 23.92 -30.87 5.07
CA THR A 426 24.58 -29.58 4.89
C THR A 426 24.64 -29.20 3.40
N ASN A 427 23.78 -28.29 2.98
CA ASN A 427 23.97 -27.58 1.71
C ASN A 427 24.44 -26.15 1.99
N ASN A 428 25.76 -25.99 1.88
CA ASN A 428 26.38 -24.73 1.51
C ASN A 428 25.86 -24.33 0.12
N VAL A 429 25.09 -23.27 0.03
CA VAL A 429 24.93 -22.52 -1.22
C VAL A 429 25.16 -21.05 -0.91
N ILE A 430 26.36 -20.63 -1.27
CA ILE A 430 26.73 -19.25 -1.54
C ILE A 430 26.02 -18.85 -2.83
N ASN A 431 25.23 -17.78 -2.79
CA ASN A 431 25.10 -16.77 -3.85
C ASN A 431 24.48 -15.51 -3.26
#